data_AF-A0A0R1JSL4-F1
#
_entry.id   AF-A0A0R1JSL4-F1
#
_cell.length_a   1.000
_cell.length_b   1.000
_cell.length_c   1.000
_cell.angle_alpha   90.00
_cell.angle_beta   90.00
_cell.angle_gamma   90.00
#
_symmetry.space_group_name_H-M   'P 1'
#
loop_
_entity.id
_entity.type
_entity.pdbx_description
1 polymer ?
#
loop_
_entity_poly.entity_id
_entity_poly.type
_entity_poly.pdbx_seq_one_letter_code
_entity_poly.pdbx_strand_id
1 'polypeptide(L)'
;MTLNGIDVSSHNPLDLTKIPGDFAVVKATEGTTYTNPLMAKHIQQAKAAGKLFGLYHYQTNNDPAAEAKYFLSKVKPYVGQAILALDFEDPGLLNSAGPAKALKFLQYIQQQTGVRMLIYMSLSPANTLNWSTVAKLYPLWVAQYNSMALVSGYQTRALNGAPKYWGSALMHQYTSAGRLAGYAGNLDLDRFNGDKASWLSWAKASNSAPAAAKPAAPAAPAITWHAETGTFTADRTINLRTSPSTAAKVIAQIKAGQSIKYNAFAYLGGYVWLRQPRSTGGYGYLASGQASGNKRLNYWGKFK
;
A
#
# COMPACT_ATOMS: atom_id res chain seq x y z
N MET A 1 26.76 -2.46 -11.41
CA MET A 1 26.40 -3.54 -12.36
C MET A 1 24.89 -3.71 -12.36
N THR A 2 24.26 -4.14 -13.46
CA THR A 2 22.83 -4.48 -13.49
C THR A 2 22.63 -5.98 -13.32
N LEU A 3 21.49 -6.38 -12.75
CA LEU A 3 21.15 -7.78 -12.55
C LEU A 3 20.12 -8.22 -13.59
N ASN A 4 20.21 -9.47 -14.01
CA ASN A 4 19.26 -10.11 -14.91
C ASN A 4 18.47 -11.19 -14.17
N GLY A 5 17.20 -11.32 -14.48
CA GLY A 5 16.35 -12.30 -13.84
C GLY A 5 15.09 -12.59 -14.63
N ILE A 6 14.22 -13.35 -14.00
CA ILE A 6 12.91 -13.69 -14.54
C ILE A 6 11.86 -13.47 -13.46
N ASP A 7 10.61 -13.34 -13.86
CA ASP A 7 9.47 -13.56 -12.99
C ASP A 7 8.69 -14.82 -13.39
N VAL A 8 8.09 -15.48 -12.40
CA VAL A 8 7.47 -16.81 -12.55
C VAL A 8 6.22 -16.96 -11.70
N SER A 9 5.31 -17.82 -12.18
CA SER A 9 4.08 -18.20 -11.47
C SER A 9 3.88 -19.73 -11.50
N SER A 10 2.70 -20.20 -11.12
CA SER A 10 2.31 -21.61 -11.32
C SER A 10 2.26 -22.02 -12.79
N HIS A 11 2.23 -21.07 -13.74
CA HIS A 11 2.30 -21.36 -15.17
C HIS A 11 3.70 -21.76 -15.64
N ASN A 12 4.71 -21.62 -14.78
CA ASN A 12 6.09 -21.99 -15.07
C ASN A 12 6.52 -23.13 -14.12
N PRO A 13 6.12 -24.40 -14.36
CA PRO A 13 6.51 -25.53 -13.50
C PRO A 13 7.97 -25.97 -13.75
N LEU A 14 8.90 -25.02 -13.62
CA LEU A 14 10.33 -25.19 -13.91
C LEU A 14 11.15 -25.42 -12.63
N ASP A 15 12.45 -25.67 -12.82
CA ASP A 15 13.41 -25.77 -11.72
C ASP A 15 14.37 -24.58 -11.77
N LEU A 16 14.18 -23.62 -10.86
CA LEU A 16 14.99 -22.40 -10.81
C LEU A 16 16.49 -22.66 -10.58
N THR A 17 16.87 -23.84 -10.09
CA THR A 17 18.30 -24.22 -9.96
C THR A 17 18.97 -24.44 -11.31
N LYS A 18 18.19 -24.71 -12.36
CA LYS A 18 18.68 -24.96 -13.73
C LYS A 18 18.56 -23.74 -14.63
N ILE A 19 17.94 -22.66 -14.16
CA ILE A 19 17.75 -21.44 -14.95
C ILE A 19 18.91 -20.48 -14.65
N PRO A 20 19.65 -19.98 -15.65
CA PRO A 20 20.67 -18.95 -15.44
C PRO A 20 20.04 -17.63 -14.98
N GLY A 21 20.81 -16.77 -14.30
CA GLY A 21 20.35 -15.44 -13.87
C GLY A 21 20.63 -15.13 -12.40
N ASP A 22 20.53 -13.84 -12.05
CA ASP A 22 20.88 -13.30 -10.74
C ASP A 22 19.70 -13.32 -9.75
N PHE A 23 18.48 -13.18 -10.26
CA PHE A 23 17.27 -13.16 -9.43
C PHE A 23 16.06 -13.88 -10.06
N ALA A 24 15.07 -14.19 -9.22
CA ALA A 24 13.74 -14.62 -9.65
C ALA A 24 12.64 -13.93 -8.81
N VAL A 25 11.62 -13.35 -9.46
CA VAL A 25 10.44 -12.78 -8.77
C VAL A 25 9.28 -13.76 -8.89
N VAL A 26 8.71 -14.21 -7.77
CA VAL A 26 7.75 -15.31 -7.74
C VAL A 26 6.35 -14.79 -7.39
N LYS A 27 5.33 -15.16 -8.16
CA LYS A 27 3.93 -14.90 -7.79
C LYS A 27 3.66 -15.49 -6.42
N ALA A 28 3.15 -14.70 -5.48
CA ALA A 28 2.78 -15.18 -4.16
C ALA A 28 1.26 -15.40 -4.07
N THR A 29 0.49 -14.35 -4.36
CA THR A 29 -0.97 -14.37 -4.23
C THR A 29 -1.65 -13.56 -5.34
N GLU A 30 -2.94 -13.80 -5.48
CA GLU A 30 -3.84 -13.03 -6.35
C GLU A 30 -5.17 -12.84 -5.61
N GLY A 31 -5.71 -11.62 -5.66
CA GLY A 31 -6.95 -11.32 -4.96
C GLY A 31 -6.86 -11.62 -3.46
N THR A 32 -7.95 -12.15 -2.91
CA THR A 32 -8.05 -12.50 -1.49
C THR A 32 -8.07 -14.00 -1.22
N THR A 33 -7.98 -14.83 -2.28
CA THR A 33 -8.26 -16.27 -2.19
C THR A 33 -7.17 -17.14 -2.79
N TYR A 34 -6.43 -16.68 -3.81
CA TYR A 34 -5.44 -17.51 -4.50
C TYR A 34 -4.04 -17.35 -3.89
N THR A 35 -3.42 -18.48 -3.50
CA THR A 35 -1.98 -18.56 -3.19
C THR A 35 -1.32 -19.43 -4.25
N ASN A 36 -0.21 -18.97 -4.83
CA ASN A 36 0.52 -19.74 -5.83
C ASN A 36 1.07 -21.05 -5.22
N PRO A 37 0.65 -22.24 -5.71
CA PRO A 37 1.08 -23.52 -5.17
C PRO A 37 2.59 -23.78 -5.36
N LEU A 38 3.24 -23.11 -6.31
CA LEU A 38 4.68 -23.22 -6.56
C LEU A 38 5.52 -22.22 -5.77
N MET A 39 4.90 -21.29 -5.01
CA MET A 39 5.62 -20.21 -4.32
C MET A 39 6.76 -20.74 -3.44
N ALA A 40 6.46 -21.68 -2.54
CA ALA A 40 7.44 -22.23 -1.60
C ALA A 40 8.59 -22.95 -2.33
N LYS A 41 8.25 -23.75 -3.34
CA LYS A 41 9.22 -24.50 -4.15
C LYS A 41 10.16 -23.55 -4.90
N HIS A 42 9.62 -22.54 -5.59
CA HIS A 42 10.42 -21.57 -6.32
C HIS A 42 11.33 -20.75 -5.39
N ILE A 43 10.84 -20.32 -4.22
CA ILE A 43 11.69 -19.63 -3.22
C ILE A 43 12.85 -20.54 -2.77
N GLN A 44 12.57 -21.81 -2.45
CA GLN A 44 13.60 -22.75 -2.03
C GLN A 44 14.65 -22.96 -3.13
N GLN A 45 14.23 -23.13 -4.38
CA GLN A 45 15.14 -23.31 -5.50
C GLN A 45 15.96 -22.03 -5.78
N ALA A 46 15.36 -20.85 -5.71
CA ALA A 46 16.08 -19.58 -5.83
C ALA A 46 17.18 -19.46 -4.76
N LYS A 47 16.84 -19.76 -3.50
CA LYS A 47 17.81 -19.78 -2.38
C LYS A 47 18.92 -20.81 -2.61
N ALA A 48 18.58 -22.03 -3.02
CA ALA A 48 19.55 -23.10 -3.28
C ALA A 48 20.52 -22.74 -4.43
N ALA A 49 20.05 -22.00 -5.43
CA ALA A 49 20.86 -21.51 -6.54
C ALA A 49 21.66 -20.23 -6.23
N GLY A 50 21.58 -19.71 -4.99
CA GLY A 50 22.23 -18.47 -4.60
C GLY A 50 21.63 -17.20 -5.24
N LYS A 51 20.44 -17.31 -5.84
CA LYS A 51 19.74 -16.19 -6.48
C LYS A 51 19.14 -15.26 -5.44
N LEU A 52 19.08 -13.99 -5.80
CA LEU A 52 18.17 -13.05 -5.14
C LEU A 52 16.72 -13.42 -5.50
N PHE A 53 15.76 -13.06 -4.66
CA PHE A 53 14.36 -13.35 -4.96
C PHE A 53 13.44 -12.21 -4.57
N GLY A 54 12.31 -12.14 -5.27
CA GLY A 54 11.21 -11.23 -4.99
C GLY A 54 9.88 -11.97 -4.95
N LEU A 55 8.84 -11.33 -4.43
CA LEU A 55 7.49 -11.87 -4.34
C LEU A 55 6.50 -10.83 -4.82
N TYR A 56 5.59 -11.20 -5.73
CA TYR A 56 4.58 -10.28 -6.24
C TYR A 56 3.15 -10.72 -5.93
N HIS A 57 2.27 -9.73 -5.85
CA HIS A 57 0.83 -9.91 -5.69
C HIS A 57 0.11 -9.38 -6.93
N TYR A 58 -0.66 -10.23 -7.62
CA TYR A 58 -1.56 -9.78 -8.69
C TYR A 58 -2.80 -9.14 -8.05
N GLN A 59 -2.91 -7.81 -8.19
CA GLN A 59 -4.01 -7.06 -7.61
C GLN A 59 -5.24 -7.15 -8.51
N THR A 60 -6.37 -7.47 -7.91
CA THR A 60 -7.68 -7.47 -8.56
C THR A 60 -8.47 -6.21 -8.21
N ASN A 61 -9.67 -6.04 -8.77
CA ASN A 61 -10.53 -4.92 -8.41
C ASN A 61 -11.24 -5.06 -7.04
N ASN A 62 -10.73 -5.89 -6.12
CA ASN A 62 -11.29 -6.09 -4.79
C ASN A 62 -10.94 -4.91 -3.84
N ASP A 63 -11.21 -5.10 -2.54
CA ASP A 63 -10.77 -4.17 -1.51
C ASP A 63 -9.23 -4.26 -1.34
N PRO A 64 -8.48 -3.17 -1.56
CA PRO A 64 -7.03 -3.21 -1.55
C PRO A 64 -6.44 -3.51 -0.17
N ALA A 65 -7.13 -3.20 0.94
CA ALA A 65 -6.64 -3.52 2.27
C ALA A 65 -6.82 -5.01 2.59
N ALA A 66 -7.91 -5.63 2.13
CA ALA A 66 -8.13 -7.07 2.22
C ALA A 66 -7.08 -7.85 1.42
N GLU A 67 -6.80 -7.44 0.19
CA GLU A 67 -5.75 -8.03 -0.65
C GLU A 67 -4.36 -7.86 -0.01
N ALA A 68 -4.03 -6.68 0.52
CA ALA A 68 -2.76 -6.43 1.20
C ALA A 68 -2.60 -7.29 2.46
N LYS A 69 -3.67 -7.43 3.27
CA LYS A 69 -3.68 -8.34 4.43
C LYS A 69 -3.46 -9.79 4.01
N TYR A 70 -4.10 -10.22 2.91
CA TYR A 70 -3.95 -11.56 2.39
C TYR A 70 -2.53 -11.84 1.90
N PHE A 71 -1.98 -10.97 1.04
CA PHE A 71 -0.59 -11.05 0.58
C PHE A 71 0.38 -11.10 1.76
N LEU A 72 0.27 -10.16 2.71
CA LEU A 72 1.15 -10.10 3.88
C LEU A 72 1.08 -11.38 4.70
N SER A 73 -0.10 -11.99 4.86
CA SER A 73 -0.26 -13.26 5.60
C SER A 73 0.57 -14.40 5.01
N LYS A 74 0.84 -14.38 3.70
CA LYS A 74 1.61 -15.40 2.99
C LYS A 74 3.09 -15.07 2.90
N VAL A 75 3.44 -13.80 2.79
CA VAL A 75 4.84 -13.37 2.55
C VAL A 75 5.57 -12.89 3.81
N LYS A 76 4.91 -12.79 4.96
CA LYS A 76 5.50 -12.33 6.23
C LYS A 76 6.87 -12.97 6.56
N PRO A 77 7.09 -14.29 6.37
CA PRO A 77 8.40 -14.90 6.66
C PRO A 77 9.56 -14.40 5.79
N TYR A 78 9.27 -13.75 4.67
CA TYR A 78 10.24 -13.30 3.67
C TYR A 78 10.44 -11.79 3.65
N VAL A 79 9.69 -11.05 4.48
CA VAL A 79 9.90 -9.60 4.68
C VAL A 79 11.34 -9.36 5.16
N GLY A 80 12.04 -8.43 4.54
CA GLY A 80 13.46 -8.16 4.82
C GLY A 80 14.44 -9.05 4.04
N GLN A 81 13.96 -10.09 3.37
CA GLN A 81 14.77 -11.00 2.54
C GLN A 81 14.45 -10.87 1.04
N ALA A 82 13.19 -10.61 0.71
CA ALA A 82 12.69 -10.52 -0.66
C ALA A 82 12.28 -9.09 -1.02
N ILE A 83 12.50 -8.69 -2.27
CA ILE A 83 11.75 -7.56 -2.83
C ILE A 83 10.27 -7.94 -2.85
N LEU A 84 9.40 -6.99 -2.51
CA LEU A 84 7.95 -7.15 -2.65
C LEU A 84 7.45 -6.28 -3.80
N ALA A 85 6.59 -6.82 -4.65
CA ALA A 85 6.01 -6.11 -5.79
C ALA A 85 4.48 -6.21 -5.82
N LEU A 86 3.83 -5.14 -6.27
CA LEU A 86 2.40 -5.10 -6.53
C LEU A 86 2.20 -5.11 -8.04
N ASP A 87 1.63 -6.17 -8.56
CA ASP A 87 1.32 -6.34 -9.96
C ASP A 87 -0.05 -5.71 -10.26
N PHE A 88 -0.03 -4.64 -11.05
CA PHE A 88 -1.15 -3.76 -11.37
C PHE A 88 -1.46 -3.83 -12.87
N GLU A 89 -2.19 -4.88 -13.27
CA GLU A 89 -2.58 -5.07 -14.67
C GLU A 89 -4.01 -5.59 -14.87
N ASP A 90 -4.75 -5.86 -13.79
CA ASP A 90 -6.14 -6.28 -13.87
C ASP A 90 -7.01 -5.27 -14.64
N PRO A 91 -7.71 -5.68 -15.72
CA PRO A 91 -8.53 -4.76 -16.50
C PRO A 91 -9.62 -4.04 -15.68
N GLY A 92 -10.21 -4.72 -14.70
CA GLY A 92 -11.20 -4.11 -13.81
C GLY A 92 -10.61 -3.00 -12.94
N LEU A 93 -9.38 -3.20 -12.47
CA LEU A 93 -8.62 -2.23 -11.71
C LEU A 93 -8.16 -1.04 -12.57
N LEU A 94 -7.67 -1.29 -13.79
CA LEU A 94 -7.25 -0.26 -14.76
C LEU A 94 -8.40 0.68 -15.15
N ASN A 95 -9.62 0.14 -15.26
CA ASN A 95 -10.82 0.89 -15.66
C ASN A 95 -11.53 1.61 -14.50
N SER A 96 -10.92 1.69 -13.31
CA SER A 96 -11.56 2.24 -12.09
C SER A 96 -10.69 3.27 -11.36
N ALA A 97 -10.91 3.49 -10.05
CA ALA A 97 -10.04 4.28 -9.17
C ALA A 97 -8.69 3.58 -8.87
N GLY A 98 -8.09 2.95 -9.88
CA GLY A 98 -6.97 2.02 -9.78
C GLY A 98 -5.75 2.57 -9.03
N PRO A 99 -5.15 3.71 -9.42
CA PRO A 99 -4.01 4.28 -8.71
C PRO A 99 -4.26 4.56 -7.22
N ALA A 100 -5.49 4.92 -6.85
CA ALA A 100 -5.86 5.13 -5.45
C ALA A 100 -5.97 3.79 -4.69
N LYS A 101 -6.45 2.73 -5.33
CA LYS A 101 -6.46 1.37 -4.77
C LYS A 101 -5.04 0.82 -4.61
N ALA A 102 -4.19 0.97 -5.62
CA ALA A 102 -2.77 0.60 -5.54
C ALA A 102 -2.07 1.32 -4.39
N LEU A 103 -2.28 2.64 -4.26
CA LEU A 103 -1.71 3.42 -3.16
C LEU A 103 -2.11 2.87 -1.79
N LYS A 104 -3.38 2.52 -1.58
CA LYS A 104 -3.86 1.94 -0.31
C LYS A 104 -3.18 0.60 0.01
N PHE A 105 -3.02 -0.26 -1.00
CA PHE A 105 -2.32 -1.54 -0.84
C PHE A 105 -0.86 -1.31 -0.43
N LEU A 106 -0.13 -0.50 -1.21
CA LEU A 106 1.29 -0.22 -0.99
C LEU A 106 1.55 0.41 0.38
N GLN A 107 0.71 1.36 0.78
CA GLN A 107 0.79 2.00 2.08
C GLN A 107 0.52 1.02 3.22
N TYR A 108 -0.45 0.12 3.08
CA TYR A 108 -0.71 -0.89 4.10
C TYR A 108 0.52 -1.77 4.32
N ILE A 109 1.10 -2.34 3.26
CA ILE A 109 2.29 -3.18 3.39
C ILE A 109 3.46 -2.40 3.99
N GLN A 110 3.70 -1.17 3.54
CA GLN A 110 4.77 -0.34 4.08
C GLN A 110 4.54 -0.01 5.57
N GLN A 111 3.29 0.26 5.99
CA GLN A 111 2.98 0.51 7.40
C GLN A 111 3.21 -0.72 8.28
N GLN A 112 2.93 -1.93 7.77
CA GLN A 112 3.08 -3.17 8.54
C GLN A 112 4.50 -3.70 8.57
N THR A 113 5.33 -3.36 7.57
CA THR A 113 6.65 -4.00 7.37
C THR A 113 7.83 -3.03 7.30
N GLY A 114 7.58 -1.75 7.06
CA GLY A 114 8.59 -0.75 6.72
C GLY A 114 9.18 -0.91 5.30
N VAL A 115 8.84 -1.97 4.57
CA VAL A 115 9.36 -2.26 3.23
C VAL A 115 8.61 -1.43 2.19
N ARG A 116 9.35 -0.78 1.28
CA ARG A 116 8.78 -0.11 0.11
C ARG A 116 8.65 -1.11 -1.03
N MET A 117 7.41 -1.46 -1.36
CA MET A 117 7.14 -2.32 -2.50
C MET A 117 7.45 -1.63 -3.83
N LEU A 118 7.84 -2.42 -4.84
CA LEU A 118 7.78 -2.01 -6.25
C LEU A 118 6.31 -2.06 -6.71
N ILE A 119 5.95 -1.20 -7.67
CA ILE A 119 4.71 -1.35 -8.43
C ILE A 119 5.06 -1.79 -9.84
N TYR A 120 4.43 -2.87 -10.30
CA TYR A 120 4.56 -3.40 -11.64
C TYR A 120 3.35 -3.02 -12.50
N MET A 121 3.61 -2.58 -13.73
CA MET A 121 2.59 -2.36 -14.76
C MET A 121 3.26 -2.19 -16.14
N SER A 122 2.49 -2.32 -17.22
CA SER A 122 3.00 -1.97 -18.56
C SER A 122 3.20 -0.45 -18.75
N LEU A 123 4.03 -0.05 -19.72
CA LEU A 123 4.32 1.37 -19.97
C LEU A 123 3.06 2.19 -20.32
N SER A 124 2.05 1.57 -20.91
CA SER A 124 0.77 2.24 -21.26
C SER A 124 0.05 2.78 -20.02
N PRO A 125 -0.40 1.96 -19.04
CA PRO A 125 -1.02 2.45 -17.81
C PRO A 125 -0.09 3.35 -16.99
N ALA A 126 1.24 3.15 -17.04
CA ALA A 126 2.20 4.06 -16.41
C ALA A 126 2.13 5.50 -16.96
N ASN A 127 1.66 5.67 -18.20
CA ASN A 127 1.58 6.94 -18.90
C ASN A 127 0.15 7.50 -19.02
N THR A 128 -0.87 6.65 -18.99
CA THR A 128 -2.28 7.06 -19.16
C THR A 128 -2.99 7.36 -17.85
N LEU A 129 -2.63 6.70 -16.74
CA LEU A 129 -3.24 6.94 -15.43
C LEU A 129 -2.47 7.98 -14.60
N ASN A 130 -3.09 8.54 -13.57
CA ASN A 130 -2.44 9.54 -12.71
C ASN A 130 -1.68 8.88 -11.55
N TRP A 131 -0.36 8.77 -11.70
CA TRP A 131 0.53 8.18 -10.69
C TRP A 131 1.30 9.19 -9.83
N SER A 132 0.98 10.48 -9.91
CA SER A 132 1.72 11.56 -9.25
C SER A 132 1.94 11.39 -7.74
N THR A 133 1.06 10.66 -7.05
CA THR A 133 1.22 10.35 -5.63
C THR A 133 2.02 9.07 -5.39
N VAL A 134 1.76 8.01 -6.16
CA VAL A 134 2.44 6.72 -6.03
C VAL A 134 3.91 6.84 -6.43
N ALA A 135 4.20 7.51 -7.55
CA ALA A 135 5.55 7.59 -8.12
C ALA A 135 6.55 8.36 -7.22
N LYS A 136 6.06 9.24 -6.34
CA LYS A 136 6.89 9.91 -5.32
C LYS A 136 7.41 8.96 -4.25
N LEU A 137 6.73 7.83 -4.06
CA LEU A 137 6.91 6.96 -2.90
C LEU A 137 7.35 5.54 -3.27
N TYR A 138 6.97 5.04 -4.44
CA TYR A 138 7.17 3.64 -4.82
C TYR A 138 7.89 3.54 -6.16
N PRO A 139 8.98 2.73 -6.25
CA PRO A 139 9.70 2.52 -7.50
C PRO A 139 8.88 1.70 -8.50
N LEU A 140 9.13 1.95 -9.79
CA LEU A 140 8.46 1.27 -10.89
C LEU A 140 9.25 0.04 -11.35
N TRP A 141 8.55 -1.09 -11.48
CA TRP A 141 8.89 -2.19 -12.37
C TRP A 141 8.01 -2.05 -13.62
N VAL A 142 8.59 -1.78 -14.79
CA VAL A 142 7.78 -1.53 -15.99
C VAL A 142 7.86 -2.69 -16.95
N ALA A 143 6.75 -3.03 -17.61
CA ALA A 143 6.73 -3.94 -18.74
C ALA A 143 6.62 -3.18 -20.07
N GLN A 144 7.44 -3.55 -21.04
CA GLN A 144 7.22 -3.18 -22.44
C GLN A 144 7.87 -4.18 -23.39
N TYR A 145 7.06 -4.75 -24.28
CA TYR A 145 7.53 -5.69 -25.29
C TYR A 145 7.55 -5.01 -26.65
N ASN A 146 8.66 -4.34 -26.98
CA ASN A 146 8.82 -3.65 -28.27
C ASN A 146 8.81 -4.60 -29.48
N SER A 147 8.90 -5.91 -29.24
CA SER A 147 8.77 -6.95 -30.24
C SER A 147 8.31 -8.24 -29.55
N MET A 148 7.46 -9.01 -30.22
CA MET A 148 7.08 -10.36 -29.77
C MET A 148 8.05 -11.45 -30.27
N ALA A 149 9.12 -11.07 -30.98
CA ALA A 149 10.15 -12.01 -31.40
C ALA A 149 10.88 -12.62 -30.20
N LEU A 150 11.29 -13.89 -30.35
CA LEU A 150 12.04 -14.62 -29.34
C LEU A 150 13.33 -13.88 -28.94
N VAL A 151 13.69 -14.00 -27.66
CA VAL A 151 14.97 -13.49 -27.13
C VAL A 151 15.76 -14.66 -26.57
N SER A 152 16.92 -14.95 -27.14
CA SER A 152 17.82 -16.00 -26.64
C SER A 152 18.79 -15.42 -25.61
N GLY A 153 18.73 -15.90 -24.37
CA GLY A 153 19.53 -15.36 -23.27
C GLY A 153 19.06 -14.00 -22.76
N TYR A 154 19.87 -13.38 -21.91
CA TYR A 154 19.61 -12.04 -21.39
C TYR A 154 20.08 -10.96 -22.37
N GLN A 155 19.20 -10.60 -23.31
CA GLN A 155 19.41 -9.49 -24.24
C GLN A 155 18.37 -8.39 -23.98
N THR A 156 18.70 -7.48 -23.08
CA THR A 156 17.79 -6.39 -22.70
C THR A 156 17.41 -5.54 -23.91
N ARG A 157 16.12 -5.26 -24.06
CA ARG A 157 15.62 -4.25 -25.00
C ARG A 157 15.46 -2.93 -24.26
N ALA A 158 15.83 -1.84 -24.90
CA ALA A 158 15.57 -0.51 -24.36
C ALA A 158 14.06 -0.24 -24.35
N LEU A 159 13.58 0.57 -23.39
CA LEU A 159 12.23 1.11 -23.46
C LEU A 159 12.09 2.02 -24.67
N ASN A 160 10.98 1.90 -25.38
CA ASN A 160 10.55 2.86 -26.38
C ASN A 160 9.64 3.88 -25.70
N GLY A 161 10.23 5.03 -25.33
CA GLY A 161 9.61 6.05 -24.49
C GLY A 161 10.08 5.99 -23.04
N ALA A 162 9.45 6.81 -22.20
CA ALA A 162 9.76 6.93 -20.77
C ALA A 162 8.49 6.91 -19.92
N PRO A 163 8.56 6.41 -18.67
CA PRO A 163 7.43 6.47 -17.75
C PRO A 163 7.18 7.92 -17.30
N LYS A 164 5.95 8.41 -17.46
CA LYS A 164 5.57 9.82 -17.29
C LYS A 164 5.84 10.39 -15.90
N TYR A 165 5.65 9.59 -14.85
CA TYR A 165 5.75 10.04 -13.46
C TYR A 165 7.02 9.58 -12.75
N TRP A 166 7.81 8.71 -13.38
CA TRP A 166 9.05 8.19 -12.82
C TRP A 166 10.23 8.70 -13.66
N GLY A 167 11.29 9.21 -13.02
CA GLY A 167 12.50 9.59 -13.77
C GLY A 167 13.14 8.41 -14.50
N SER A 168 13.11 7.23 -13.88
CA SER A 168 13.51 5.95 -14.48
C SER A 168 12.82 4.79 -13.78
N ALA A 169 12.72 3.64 -14.46
CA ALA A 169 12.26 2.40 -13.85
C ALA A 169 13.40 1.70 -13.09
N LEU A 170 13.09 1.15 -11.93
CA LEU A 170 14.02 0.35 -11.13
C LEU A 170 14.21 -1.05 -11.73
N MET A 171 13.16 -1.59 -12.34
CA MET A 171 13.19 -2.88 -13.03
C MET A 171 12.41 -2.79 -14.35
N HIS A 172 12.86 -3.52 -15.37
CA HIS A 172 12.23 -3.55 -16.68
C HIS A 172 12.05 -5.00 -17.16
N GLN A 173 10.80 -5.42 -17.32
CA GLN A 173 10.43 -6.64 -18.01
C GLN A 173 10.35 -6.34 -19.51
N TYR A 174 11.33 -6.84 -20.27
CA TYR A 174 11.56 -6.39 -21.65
C TYR A 174 11.08 -7.38 -22.71
N THR A 175 10.65 -8.58 -22.30
CA THR A 175 10.04 -9.59 -23.17
C THR A 175 9.31 -10.64 -22.33
N SER A 176 8.23 -11.19 -22.88
CA SER A 176 7.58 -12.44 -22.44
C SER A 176 7.90 -13.65 -23.34
N ALA A 177 8.86 -13.49 -24.26
CA ALA A 177 9.25 -14.47 -25.26
C ALA A 177 10.72 -14.90 -25.09
N GLY A 178 11.23 -14.85 -23.85
CA GLY A 178 12.59 -15.23 -23.51
C GLY A 178 12.83 -16.73 -23.59
N ARG A 179 14.05 -17.12 -24.00
CA ARG A 179 14.55 -18.49 -24.04
C ARG A 179 15.83 -18.58 -23.23
N LEU A 180 15.80 -19.35 -22.15
CA LEU A 180 16.95 -19.64 -21.31
C LEU A 180 17.18 -21.16 -21.26
N ALA A 181 18.44 -21.57 -21.11
CA ALA A 181 18.76 -22.96 -20.82
C ALA A 181 18.01 -23.43 -19.55
N GLY A 182 17.56 -24.68 -19.55
CA GLY A 182 16.82 -25.27 -18.43
C GLY A 182 15.29 -25.18 -18.52
N TYR A 183 14.72 -24.46 -19.50
CA TYR A 183 13.28 -24.44 -19.74
C TYR A 183 12.94 -24.29 -21.23
N ALA A 184 12.08 -25.17 -21.74
CA ALA A 184 11.68 -25.19 -23.15
C ALA A 184 10.48 -24.29 -23.47
N GLY A 185 9.90 -23.61 -22.49
CA GLY A 185 8.83 -22.62 -22.68
C GLY A 185 9.35 -21.19 -22.82
N ASN A 186 8.44 -20.25 -23.07
CA ASN A 186 8.77 -18.83 -23.02
C ASN A 186 8.90 -18.40 -21.55
N LEU A 187 9.78 -17.42 -21.30
CA LEU A 187 9.99 -16.80 -20.00
C LEU A 187 9.88 -15.28 -20.11
N ASP A 188 9.33 -14.68 -19.07
CA ASP A 188 9.42 -13.26 -18.82
C ASP A 188 10.85 -12.94 -18.37
N LEU A 189 11.51 -12.01 -19.07
CA LEU A 189 12.89 -11.61 -18.76
C LEU A 189 12.94 -10.18 -18.26
N ASP A 190 13.63 -10.02 -17.12
CA ASP A 190 13.77 -8.77 -16.41
C ASP A 190 15.22 -8.31 -16.32
N ARG A 191 15.38 -6.98 -16.31
CA ARG A 191 16.60 -6.31 -15.89
C ARG A 191 16.31 -5.41 -14.70
N PHE A 192 17.06 -5.61 -13.62
CA PHE A 192 17.08 -4.72 -12.47
C PHE A 192 18.22 -3.70 -12.61
N ASN A 193 17.87 -2.42 -12.50
CA ASN A 193 18.79 -1.28 -12.64
C ASN A 193 19.52 -0.99 -11.31
N GLY A 194 20.35 -1.94 -10.91
CA GLY A 194 21.18 -1.86 -9.71
C GLY A 194 21.95 -3.16 -9.48
N ASP A 195 22.83 -3.16 -8.48
CA ASP A 195 23.60 -4.34 -8.11
C ASP A 195 22.94 -5.13 -6.96
N LYS A 196 23.61 -6.19 -6.49
CA LYS A 196 23.15 -7.05 -5.40
C LYS A 196 22.91 -6.26 -4.11
N ALA A 197 23.77 -5.29 -3.77
CA ALA A 197 23.59 -4.46 -2.59
C ALA A 197 22.33 -3.59 -2.71
N SER A 198 22.12 -2.99 -3.89
CA SER A 198 20.93 -2.21 -4.22
C SER A 198 19.65 -3.06 -4.09
N TRP A 199 19.64 -4.28 -4.63
CA TRP A 199 18.51 -5.21 -4.47
C TRP A 199 18.19 -5.48 -3.00
N LEU A 200 19.21 -5.84 -2.22
CA LEU A 200 19.05 -6.14 -0.80
C LEU A 200 18.59 -4.92 0.00
N SER A 201 18.90 -3.70 -0.43
CA SER A 201 18.40 -2.49 0.21
C SER A 201 16.90 -2.30 0.00
N TRP A 202 16.36 -2.66 -1.18
CA TRP A 202 14.93 -2.61 -1.48
C TRP A 202 14.12 -3.73 -0.83
N ALA A 203 14.77 -4.87 -0.54
CA ALA A 203 14.15 -5.96 0.23
C ALA A 203 13.97 -5.62 1.72
N LYS A 204 14.76 -4.66 2.24
CA LYS A 204 14.75 -4.25 3.64
C LYS A 204 13.74 -3.13 3.90
N ALA A 205 13.41 -2.95 5.17
CA ALA A 205 12.67 -1.78 5.61
C ALA A 205 13.48 -0.51 5.27
N SER A 206 12.85 0.49 4.66
CA SER A 206 13.54 1.74 4.36
C SER A 206 13.71 2.56 5.63
N ASN A 207 14.95 3.00 5.94
CA ASN A 207 15.22 3.96 7.01
C ASN A 207 14.55 5.33 6.77
N SER A 208 14.11 5.59 5.54
CA SER A 208 13.21 6.68 5.16
C SER A 208 11.77 6.18 5.07
N ALA A 209 11.26 5.68 6.19
CA ALA A 209 9.82 5.68 6.41
C ALA A 209 9.35 7.14 6.31
N PRO A 210 8.20 7.45 5.66
CA PRO A 210 7.43 8.59 6.10
C PRO A 210 7.28 8.40 7.61
N ALA A 211 7.67 9.39 8.41
CA ALA A 211 7.64 9.33 9.87
C ALA A 211 6.43 8.50 10.31
N ALA A 212 6.69 7.40 11.02
CA ALA A 212 5.66 6.44 11.39
C ALA A 212 4.43 7.21 11.89
N ALA A 213 3.31 7.07 11.18
CA ALA A 213 2.04 7.25 11.86
C ALA A 213 2.07 6.20 12.98
N LYS A 214 2.20 6.68 14.22
CA LYS A 214 2.13 5.92 15.46
C LYS A 214 1.13 4.76 15.30
N PRO A 215 1.46 3.53 15.71
CA PRO A 215 0.67 2.34 15.43
C PRO A 215 -0.81 2.62 15.63
N ALA A 216 -1.62 2.29 14.61
CA ALA A 216 -3.06 2.35 14.74
C ALA A 216 -3.44 1.50 15.96
N ALA A 217 -3.96 2.17 16.98
CA ALA A 217 -4.59 1.52 18.12
C ALA A 217 -5.64 0.52 17.60
N PRO A 218 -5.94 -0.55 18.36
CA PRO A 218 -7.02 -1.47 18.02
C PRO A 218 -8.25 -0.67 17.60
N ALA A 219 -8.92 -1.10 16.52
CA ALA A 219 -10.09 -0.41 16.00
C ALA A 219 -11.02 -0.06 17.18
N ALA A 220 -11.17 1.24 17.46
CA ALA A 220 -12.01 1.70 18.53
C ALA A 220 -13.44 1.19 18.27
N PRO A 221 -14.17 0.76 19.29
CA PRO A 221 -15.56 0.36 19.13
C PRO A 221 -16.34 1.46 18.41
N ALA A 222 -17.25 1.06 17.51
CA ALA A 222 -18.08 2.00 16.76
C ALA A 222 -18.74 3.00 17.72
N ILE A 223 -18.54 4.29 17.46
CA ILE A 223 -19.04 5.36 18.33
C ILE A 223 -20.55 5.46 18.13
N THR A 224 -21.33 5.18 19.17
CA THR A 224 -22.77 5.42 19.17
C THR A 224 -23.04 6.91 19.29
N TRP A 225 -23.53 7.52 18.20
CA TRP A 225 -23.96 8.92 18.17
C TRP A 225 -25.46 9.02 18.43
N HIS A 226 -25.84 9.91 19.34
CA HIS A 226 -27.22 10.30 19.59
C HIS A 226 -27.53 11.60 18.84
N ALA A 227 -28.53 11.58 17.96
CA ALA A 227 -28.93 12.78 17.22
C ALA A 227 -29.55 13.81 18.18
N GLU A 228 -29.00 15.02 18.17
CA GLU A 228 -29.48 16.15 18.98
C GLU A 228 -28.95 17.44 18.36
N THR A 229 -29.83 18.37 18.02
CA THR A 229 -29.44 19.67 17.50
C THR A 229 -29.58 20.72 18.59
N GLY A 230 -28.53 21.51 18.81
CA GLY A 230 -28.54 22.57 19.80
C GLY A 230 -27.39 23.56 19.63
N THR A 231 -27.40 24.59 20.47
CA THR A 231 -26.30 25.54 20.60
C THR A 231 -25.64 25.37 21.96
N PHE A 232 -24.33 25.14 21.97
CA PHE A 232 -23.53 25.04 23.19
C PHE A 232 -22.66 26.28 23.34
N THR A 233 -22.76 26.97 24.48
CA THR A 233 -21.91 28.10 24.86
C THR A 233 -20.92 27.66 25.93
N ALA A 234 -19.62 27.74 25.64
CA ALA A 234 -18.58 27.28 26.54
C ALA A 234 -18.40 28.22 27.74
N ASP A 235 -18.21 27.67 28.95
CA ASP A 235 -17.85 28.46 30.15
C ASP A 235 -16.33 28.66 30.32
N ARG A 236 -15.55 27.96 29.49
CA ARG A 236 -14.08 27.90 29.51
C ARG A 236 -13.55 27.72 28.09
N THR A 237 -12.23 27.79 27.94
CA THR A 237 -11.59 27.44 26.67
C THR A 237 -11.61 25.94 26.45
N ILE A 238 -12.20 25.50 25.34
CA ILE A 238 -12.30 24.09 24.96
C ILE A 238 -11.78 23.89 23.54
N ASN A 239 -10.95 22.86 23.35
CA ASN A 239 -10.45 22.50 22.03
C ASN A 239 -11.54 21.81 21.19
N LEU A 240 -11.80 22.34 20.01
CA LEU A 240 -12.52 21.67 18.94
C LEU A 240 -11.52 20.80 18.15
N ARG A 241 -11.86 19.54 17.88
CA ARG A 241 -10.93 18.54 17.36
C ARG A 241 -11.44 17.80 16.12
N THR A 242 -10.55 17.10 15.43
CA THR A 242 -10.85 16.29 14.24
C THR A 242 -11.56 14.97 14.53
N SER A 243 -11.52 14.47 15.77
CA SER A 243 -12.25 13.28 16.23
C SER A 243 -12.61 13.42 17.72
N PRO A 244 -13.59 12.66 18.26
CA PRO A 244 -14.00 12.74 19.67
C PRO A 244 -12.98 12.06 20.60
N SER A 245 -11.76 12.60 20.62
CA SER A 245 -10.65 12.15 21.46
C SER A 245 -9.81 13.34 21.90
N THR A 246 -9.37 13.35 23.15
CA THR A 246 -8.47 14.40 23.68
C THR A 246 -7.07 14.35 23.05
N ALA A 247 -6.71 13.24 22.39
CA ALA A 247 -5.48 13.11 21.61
C ALA A 247 -5.62 13.58 20.15
N ALA A 248 -6.84 13.84 19.68
CA ALA A 248 -7.08 14.24 18.29
C ALA A 248 -6.58 15.66 18.00
N LYS A 249 -6.19 15.92 16.73
CA LYS A 249 -5.69 17.23 16.30
C LYS A 249 -6.72 18.32 16.61
N VAL A 250 -6.25 19.41 17.23
CA VAL A 250 -7.05 20.61 17.48
C VAL A 250 -7.24 21.35 16.15
N ILE A 251 -8.49 21.66 15.81
CA ILE A 251 -8.84 22.44 14.62
C ILE A 251 -9.24 23.88 14.96
N ALA A 252 -9.70 24.12 16.18
CA ALA A 252 -9.97 25.45 16.71
C ALA A 252 -10.04 25.41 18.24
N GLN A 253 -10.00 26.57 18.89
CA GLN A 253 -10.32 26.70 20.31
C GLN A 253 -11.58 27.55 20.45
N ILE A 254 -12.55 27.04 21.21
CA ILE A 254 -13.78 27.75 21.57
C ILE A 254 -13.52 28.37 22.94
N LYS A 255 -13.37 29.68 22.99
CA LYS A 255 -13.10 30.43 24.24
C LYS A 255 -14.37 30.51 25.10
N ALA A 256 -14.21 30.84 26.38
CA ALA A 256 -15.33 31.13 27.26
C ALA A 256 -16.26 32.19 26.65
N GLY A 257 -17.57 31.96 26.72
CA GLY A 257 -18.61 32.80 26.12
C GLY A 257 -18.87 32.56 24.63
N GLN A 258 -18.01 31.80 23.92
CA GLN A 258 -18.24 31.47 22.52
C GLN A 258 -19.18 30.27 22.37
N SER A 259 -19.93 30.26 21.27
CA SER A 259 -20.94 29.26 20.98
C SER A 259 -20.62 28.41 19.76
N ILE A 260 -21.01 27.14 19.78
CA ILE A 260 -21.04 26.25 18.62
C ILE A 260 -22.44 25.67 18.42
N LYS A 261 -22.83 25.45 17.16
CA LYS A 261 -23.97 24.60 16.81
C LYS A 261 -23.51 23.15 16.70
N TYR A 262 -24.29 22.20 17.21
CA TYR A 262 -24.01 20.78 17.09
C TYR A 262 -25.26 20.02 16.61
N ASN A 263 -25.08 18.81 16.10
CA ASN A 263 -26.18 17.97 15.58
C ASN A 263 -26.18 16.53 16.11
N ALA A 264 -25.25 16.19 17.00
CA ALA A 264 -25.25 14.94 17.74
C ALA A 264 -24.33 15.04 18.97
N PHE A 265 -24.51 14.11 19.91
CA PHE A 265 -23.56 13.86 20.99
C PHE A 265 -23.20 12.38 21.14
N ALA A 266 -22.09 12.09 21.82
CA ALA A 266 -21.66 10.74 22.16
C ALA A 266 -20.91 10.70 23.50
N TYR A 267 -21.01 9.57 24.20
CA TYR A 267 -20.22 9.29 25.40
C TYR A 267 -18.98 8.50 25.01
N LEU A 268 -17.79 9.07 25.20
CA LEU A 268 -16.55 8.39 24.82
C LEU A 268 -15.36 8.91 25.62
N GLY A 269 -14.54 7.99 26.13
CA GLY A 269 -13.28 8.30 26.79
C GLY A 269 -13.42 9.18 28.04
N GLY A 270 -14.53 9.03 28.77
CA GLY A 270 -14.82 9.82 29.98
C GLY A 270 -15.38 11.22 29.72
N TYR A 271 -15.84 11.50 28.50
CA TYR A 271 -16.40 12.81 28.11
C TYR A 271 -17.71 12.68 27.35
N VAL A 272 -18.49 13.76 27.36
CA VAL A 272 -19.60 13.97 26.43
C VAL A 272 -19.14 14.82 25.26
N TRP A 273 -19.05 14.22 24.08
CA TRP A 273 -18.62 14.87 22.85
C TRP A 273 -19.80 15.42 22.07
N LEU A 274 -19.71 16.67 21.63
CA LEU A 274 -20.63 17.28 20.69
C LEU A 274 -20.06 17.21 19.28
N ARG A 275 -20.89 16.91 18.28
CA ARG A 275 -20.53 16.89 16.86
C ARG A 275 -21.04 18.17 16.18
N GLN A 276 -20.11 19.02 15.76
CA GLN A 276 -20.39 20.26 15.03
C GLN A 276 -20.25 20.04 13.52
N PRO A 277 -21.31 20.20 12.71
CA PRO A 277 -21.20 20.29 11.25
C PRO A 277 -20.33 21.47 10.81
N ARG A 278 -19.50 21.27 9.79
CA ARG A 278 -18.57 22.28 9.26
C ARG A 278 -18.94 22.65 7.82
N SER A 279 -18.77 23.92 7.46
CA SER A 279 -19.06 24.44 6.11
C SER A 279 -18.18 23.86 5.01
N THR A 280 -16.99 23.38 5.33
CA THR A 280 -16.03 22.73 4.42
C THR A 280 -16.35 21.26 4.13
N GLY A 281 -17.49 20.76 4.62
CA GLY A 281 -17.76 19.33 4.73
C GLY A 281 -17.07 18.71 5.96
N GLY A 282 -17.71 17.69 6.55
CA GLY A 282 -17.24 16.98 7.74
C GLY A 282 -17.67 17.59 9.08
N TYR A 283 -17.02 17.14 10.16
CA TYR A 283 -17.40 17.49 11.53
C TYR A 283 -16.21 17.92 12.39
N GLY A 284 -16.47 18.82 13.34
CA GLY A 284 -15.61 19.09 14.49
C GLY A 284 -16.20 18.47 15.76
N TYR A 285 -15.34 18.10 16.71
CA TYR A 285 -15.75 17.43 17.94
C TYR A 285 -15.27 18.20 19.18
N LEU A 286 -16.19 18.49 20.09
CA LEU A 286 -15.92 19.29 21.29
C LEU A 286 -16.37 18.52 22.55
N ALA A 287 -15.49 18.39 23.54
CA ALA A 287 -15.85 17.83 24.83
C ALA A 287 -16.59 18.87 25.67
N SER A 288 -17.84 18.58 26.03
CA SER A 288 -18.73 19.53 26.72
C SER A 288 -18.87 19.24 28.22
N GLY A 289 -18.11 18.29 28.74
CA GLY A 289 -18.16 17.84 30.12
C GLY A 289 -17.63 16.41 30.28
N GLN A 290 -17.42 15.99 31.53
CA GLN A 290 -17.04 14.63 31.89
C GLN A 290 -18.24 13.69 31.89
N ALA A 291 -17.99 12.40 31.68
CA ALA A 291 -18.96 11.33 31.70
C ALA A 291 -18.38 10.05 32.34
N SER A 292 -19.24 9.22 32.91
CA SER A 292 -18.94 7.84 33.28
C SER A 292 -19.98 6.92 32.63
N GLY A 293 -19.51 5.99 31.79
CA GLY A 293 -20.39 5.26 30.88
C GLY A 293 -21.22 6.23 30.03
N ASN A 294 -22.54 6.00 29.98
CA ASN A 294 -23.50 6.84 29.25
C ASN A 294 -24.13 7.96 30.10
N LYS A 295 -23.48 8.35 31.20
CA LYS A 295 -23.99 9.38 32.12
C LYS A 295 -23.04 10.58 32.18
N ARG A 296 -23.56 11.76 31.87
CA ARG A 296 -22.84 13.03 32.09
C ARG A 296 -22.66 13.30 33.58
N LEU A 297 -21.46 13.70 33.97
CA LEU A 297 -21.09 14.05 35.35
C LEU A 297 -21.08 15.56 35.58
N ASN A 298 -20.67 16.34 34.59
CA ASN A 298 -20.66 17.80 34.67
C ASN A 298 -20.80 18.47 33.30
N TYR A 299 -20.85 19.80 33.34
CA TYR A 299 -21.02 20.67 32.19
C TYR A 299 -19.86 21.67 32.15
N TRP A 300 -19.31 21.89 30.96
CA TRP A 300 -18.29 22.92 30.70
C TRP A 300 -18.88 24.09 29.90
N GLY A 301 -20.15 24.38 30.13
CA GLY A 301 -20.92 25.35 29.37
C GLY A 301 -22.42 25.15 29.52
N LYS A 302 -23.19 25.90 28.72
CA LYS A 302 -24.66 25.90 28.73
C LYS A 302 -25.19 25.45 27.37
N PHE A 303 -26.33 24.77 27.40
CA PHE A 303 -27.05 24.28 26.22
C PHE A 303 -28.32 25.11 26.00
N LYS A 304 -28.64 25.40 24.74
CA LYS A 304 -29.86 26.04 24.27
C LYS A 304 -30.41 25.33 23.05
#